data_AF-A0A1N7SP15-F1
#
_entry.id   AF-A0A1N7SP15-F1
#
_cell.length_a   1.000
_cell.length_b   1.000
_cell.length_c   1.000
_cell.angle_alpha   90.00
_cell.angle_beta   90.00
_cell.angle_gamma   90.00
#
_symmetry.space_group_name_H-M   'P 1'
#
loop_
_entity.id
_entity.type
_entity.pdbx_description
1 polymer ?
#
loop_
_entity_poly.entity_id
_entity_poly.type
_entity_poly.pdbx_seq_one_letter_code
_entity_poly.pdbx_strand_id
1 'polypeptide(L)'
;MERFCVQATRIWRIATHVVWDKPKALNYPYAFDSVGESAMTRDDKLRQVAAEFGFDPDEEIKKGGRYTPVLIDGNSAYIAGQIPRVGDVVRFVGVVGESVSLDDGRRAAATSTLRALSLIKKSCGTLDAILAVPRITVFVRSAPDFTMQSEVADGASDVLYAVLGDAGMHTRTSVGVLQLPKGASVEVDFIFSVRPV
;
A
#
# COMPACT_ATOMS: atom_id res chain seq x y z
N MET A 1 26.75 -60.89 -10.81
CA MET A 1 25.50 -60.32 -10.25
C MET A 1 25.11 -59.15 -11.15
N GLU A 2 24.45 -59.31 -12.31
CA GLU A 2 23.36 -60.25 -12.69
C GLU A 2 22.16 -60.15 -11.73
N ARG A 3 20.87 -59.98 -12.13
CA ARG A 3 20.10 -59.84 -13.43
C ARG A 3 18.86 -58.92 -13.15
N PHE A 4 17.99 -58.43 -14.04
CA PHE A 4 17.71 -58.48 -15.51
C PHE A 4 17.41 -57.02 -15.99
N CYS A 5 17.33 -56.59 -17.25
CA CYS A 5 17.27 -57.21 -18.59
C CYS A 5 15.88 -57.50 -19.23
N VAL A 6 15.26 -56.43 -19.78
CA VAL A 6 14.45 -56.34 -21.05
C VAL A 6 13.16 -57.19 -21.27
N GLN A 7 12.02 -56.51 -21.52
CA GLN A 7 11.13 -56.58 -22.71
C GLN A 7 9.92 -55.63 -22.48
N ALA A 8 9.66 -54.60 -23.31
CA ALA A 8 8.82 -54.63 -24.53
C ALA A 8 7.40 -55.22 -24.29
N THR A 9 6.27 -54.61 -24.70
CA THR A 9 6.01 -53.96 -26.01
C THR A 9 4.71 -53.12 -26.02
N ARG A 10 4.69 -51.99 -26.76
CA ARG A 10 3.56 -51.30 -27.46
C ARG A 10 2.12 -51.29 -26.86
N ILE A 11 1.59 -50.07 -26.64
CA ILE A 11 0.36 -49.61 -27.33
C ILE A 11 0.63 -48.21 -27.94
N TRP A 12 -0.03 -47.93 -29.06
CA TRP A 12 0.23 -46.85 -30.01
C TRP A 12 -0.37 -45.49 -29.56
N ARG A 13 0.41 -44.39 -29.62
CA ARG A 13 0.43 -43.39 -30.72
C ARG A 13 -0.80 -42.48 -30.82
N ILE A 14 -0.74 -41.32 -30.18
CA ILE A 14 -1.30 -40.07 -30.73
C ILE A 14 -0.19 -39.03 -30.69
N ALA A 15 0.15 -38.49 -31.86
CA ALA A 15 1.06 -37.36 -31.99
C ALA A 15 0.26 -36.16 -32.49
N THR A 16 0.37 -35.04 -31.80
CA THR A 16 0.00 -33.71 -32.33
C THR A 16 1.08 -32.74 -31.93
N HIS A 17 1.86 -32.29 -32.91
CA HIS A 17 2.73 -31.13 -32.73
C HIS A 17 1.85 -29.90 -32.52
N VAL A 18 1.99 -29.23 -31.37
CA VAL A 18 1.52 -27.84 -31.23
C VAL A 18 2.68 -26.94 -31.63
N VAL A 19 2.71 -26.58 -32.91
CA VAL A 19 3.57 -25.50 -33.40
C VAL A 19 2.97 -24.20 -32.87
N TRP A 20 3.73 -23.47 -32.03
CA TRP A 20 3.38 -22.11 -31.65
C TRP A 20 3.60 -21.19 -32.84
N ASP A 21 2.53 -20.92 -33.59
CA ASP A 21 2.55 -19.94 -34.66
C ASP A 21 2.70 -18.53 -34.07
N LYS A 22 3.53 -17.69 -34.68
CA LYS A 22 3.72 -16.31 -34.18
C LYS A 22 2.43 -15.53 -34.40
N PRO A 23 1.93 -14.75 -33.42
CA PRO A 23 0.73 -13.94 -33.64
C PRO A 23 0.98 -12.97 -34.80
N LYS A 24 0.11 -13.01 -35.81
CA LYS A 24 0.14 -12.08 -36.95
C LYS A 24 0.03 -10.66 -36.42
N ALA A 25 0.92 -9.78 -36.86
CA ALA A 25 0.86 -8.36 -36.52
C ALA A 25 -0.48 -7.77 -36.96
N LEU A 26 -1.30 -7.35 -35.99
CA LEU A 26 -2.58 -6.71 -36.27
C LEU A 26 -2.30 -5.24 -36.60
N ASN A 27 -2.57 -4.86 -37.84
CA ASN A 27 -2.29 -3.52 -38.35
C ASN A 27 -3.35 -2.54 -37.79
N TYR A 28 -3.03 -1.83 -36.71
CA TYR A 28 -3.91 -0.79 -36.16
C TYR A 28 -3.69 0.55 -36.89
N PRO A 29 -4.76 1.21 -37.39
CA PRO A 29 -4.63 2.41 -38.23
C PRO A 29 -4.42 3.72 -37.45
N TYR A 30 -4.14 3.65 -36.14
CA TYR A 30 -3.91 4.82 -35.31
C TYR A 30 -2.41 5.11 -35.19
N ALA A 31 -1.91 5.94 -36.11
CA ALA A 31 -0.78 6.79 -35.78
C ALA A 31 -1.23 7.73 -34.66
N PHE A 32 -0.60 7.63 -33.49
CA PHE A 32 -0.89 8.54 -32.38
C PHE A 32 0.02 9.75 -32.50
N ASP A 33 -0.55 10.87 -32.94
CA ASP A 33 0.14 12.16 -32.95
C ASP A 33 0.57 12.55 -31.54
N SER A 34 1.81 13.01 -31.42
CA SER A 34 2.42 13.34 -30.14
C SER A 34 1.94 14.70 -29.61
N VAL A 35 1.10 14.67 -28.57
CA VAL A 35 0.94 15.80 -27.64
C VAL A 35 1.14 15.26 -26.23
N GLY A 36 2.28 15.62 -25.62
CA GLY A 36 2.66 15.13 -24.30
C GLY A 36 1.89 15.83 -23.19
N GLU A 37 0.78 15.23 -22.75
CA GLU A 37 0.24 15.50 -21.42
C GLU A 37 1.06 14.69 -20.40
N SER A 38 1.88 15.38 -19.60
CA SER A 38 2.73 14.74 -18.60
C SER A 38 1.87 14.08 -17.53
N ALA A 39 1.75 12.75 -17.57
CA ALA A 39 1.01 11.98 -16.57
C ALA A 39 1.47 12.37 -15.15
N MET A 40 0.51 12.75 -14.30
CA MET A 40 0.79 13.25 -12.96
C MET A 40 1.61 12.23 -12.14
N THR A 41 2.74 12.68 -11.59
CA THR A 41 3.63 11.81 -10.79
C THR A 41 2.96 11.35 -9.50
N ARG A 42 3.45 10.28 -8.88
CA ARG A 42 2.93 9.85 -7.56
C ARG A 42 3.16 10.91 -6.49
N ASP A 43 4.23 11.69 -6.58
CA ASP A 43 4.51 12.78 -5.65
C ASP A 43 3.53 13.95 -5.80
N ASP A 44 3.06 14.22 -7.02
CA ASP A 44 2.02 15.23 -7.27
C ASP A 44 0.64 14.74 -6.83
N LYS A 45 0.31 13.46 -7.08
CA LYS A 45 -0.90 12.82 -6.55
C LYS A 45 -0.92 12.85 -5.02
N LEU A 46 0.23 12.62 -4.36
CA LEU A 46 0.33 12.76 -2.91
C LEU A 46 -0.04 14.17 -2.46
N ARG A 47 0.47 15.22 -3.12
CA ARG A 47 0.10 16.62 -2.79
C ARG A 47 -1.38 16.90 -3.02
N GLN A 48 -1.95 16.42 -4.12
CA GLN A 48 -3.37 16.60 -4.42
C GLN A 48 -4.24 15.96 -3.33
N VAL A 49 -4.06 14.67 -3.05
CA VAL A 49 -4.85 13.95 -2.04
C VAL A 49 -4.61 14.55 -0.65
N ALA A 50 -3.36 14.90 -0.29
CA ALA A 50 -3.03 15.47 1.01
C ALA A 50 -3.75 16.80 1.31
N ALA A 51 -3.97 17.63 0.29
CA ALA A 51 -4.69 18.90 0.43
C ALA A 51 -6.12 18.72 0.94
N GLU A 52 -6.82 17.64 0.55
CA GLU A 52 -8.18 17.32 0.99
C GLU A 52 -8.26 17.02 2.50
N PHE A 53 -7.15 16.57 3.10
CA PHE A 53 -7.02 16.29 4.53
C PHE A 53 -6.39 17.47 5.30
N GLY A 54 -6.02 18.56 4.61
CA GLY A 54 -5.25 19.67 5.17
C GLY A 54 -3.86 19.25 5.64
N PHE A 55 -3.28 18.21 5.04
CA PHE A 55 -1.96 17.68 5.35
C PHE A 55 -0.92 18.24 4.38
N ASP A 56 0.23 18.69 4.89
CA ASP A 56 1.39 19.04 4.06
C ASP A 56 2.33 17.82 4.00
N PRO A 57 2.49 17.16 2.83
CA PRO A 57 3.39 16.02 2.70
C PRO A 57 4.86 16.39 2.74
N ASP A 58 5.21 17.67 2.54
CA ASP A 58 6.58 18.16 2.54
C ASP A 58 7.00 18.68 3.96
N GLU A 59 6.07 18.84 4.92
CA GLU A 59 6.32 19.19 6.34
C GLU A 59 7.17 18.15 7.11
N GLU A 60 8.09 18.59 7.98
CA GLU A 60 8.97 17.71 8.76
C GLU A 60 8.21 16.83 9.79
N ILE A 61 8.31 15.51 9.64
CA ILE A 61 7.71 14.54 10.57
C ILE A 61 8.67 14.25 11.73
N LYS A 62 8.47 14.98 12.85
CA LYS A 62 9.23 14.81 14.10
C LYS A 62 8.93 13.46 14.76
N LYS A 63 9.97 12.72 15.16
CA LYS A 63 9.84 11.45 15.92
C LYS A 63 9.72 11.68 17.43
N GLY A 64 8.94 10.84 18.10
CA GLY A 64 8.62 10.98 19.53
C GLY A 64 9.51 10.22 20.51
N GLY A 65 10.58 9.55 20.05
CA GLY A 65 11.40 8.68 20.92
C GLY A 65 12.61 8.06 20.21
N ARG A 66 13.27 7.12 20.89
CA ARG A 66 14.50 6.44 20.42
C ARG A 66 14.20 5.28 19.47
N TYR A 67 13.64 5.59 18.31
CA TYR A 67 13.46 4.68 17.18
C TYR A 67 13.76 5.42 15.85
N THR A 68 13.64 4.73 14.71
CA THR A 68 13.66 5.34 13.37
C THR A 68 12.26 5.33 12.76
N PRO A 69 11.78 6.40 12.10
CA PRO A 69 10.48 6.39 11.43
C PRO A 69 10.41 5.42 10.25
N VAL A 70 11.55 5.24 9.56
CA VAL A 70 11.74 4.34 8.41
C VAL A 70 13.01 3.53 8.64
N LEU A 71 12.96 2.23 8.35
CA LEU A 71 14.13 1.36 8.23
C LEU A 71 14.02 0.61 6.90
N ILE A 72 15.06 0.67 6.07
CA ILE A 72 15.15 -0.10 4.82
C ILE A 72 16.09 -1.28 5.05
N ASP A 73 15.61 -2.48 4.77
CA ASP A 73 16.37 -3.72 4.77
C ASP A 73 16.16 -4.44 3.43
N GLY A 74 17.23 -4.56 2.64
CA GLY A 74 17.15 -4.99 1.24
C GLY A 74 16.21 -4.11 0.41
N ASN A 75 15.12 -4.70 -0.08
CA ASN A 75 14.06 -4.03 -0.86
C ASN A 75 12.79 -3.75 -0.03
N SER A 76 12.84 -3.91 1.30
CA SER A 76 11.70 -3.76 2.20
C SER A 76 11.89 -2.55 3.11
N ALA A 77 10.99 -1.58 3.02
CA ALA A 77 10.94 -0.41 3.88
C ALA A 77 9.86 -0.58 4.95
N TYR A 78 10.29 -0.71 6.20
CA TYR A 78 9.45 -0.84 7.39
C TYR A 78 9.20 0.55 7.96
N ILE A 79 7.93 0.88 8.20
CA ILE A 79 7.50 2.20 8.69
C ILE A 79 6.90 2.06 10.07
N ALA A 80 7.45 2.81 11.03
CA ALA A 80 6.89 2.86 12.37
C ALA A 80 5.43 3.32 12.34
N GLY A 81 4.60 2.77 13.22
CA GLY A 81 3.15 3.02 13.26
C GLY A 81 2.79 4.51 13.18
N GLN A 82 1.89 4.84 12.26
CA GLN A 82 1.42 6.20 12.02
C GLN A 82 0.04 6.42 12.63
N ILE A 83 -0.03 7.36 13.58
CA ILE A 83 -1.27 7.96 14.09
C ILE A 83 -1.66 9.19 13.26
N PRO A 84 -2.95 9.60 13.22
CA PRO A 84 -3.45 10.62 12.31
C PRO A 84 -3.13 12.04 12.79
N ARG A 85 -1.86 12.43 12.63
CA ARG A 85 -1.33 13.73 13.03
C ARG A 85 -1.11 14.64 11.82
N VAL A 86 -1.59 15.87 11.93
CA VAL A 86 -1.34 16.97 10.97
C VAL A 86 -0.60 18.07 11.74
N GLY A 87 0.55 18.50 11.23
CA GLY A 87 1.52 19.27 12.02
C GLY A 87 1.90 18.55 13.32
N ASP A 88 1.82 19.27 14.44
CA ASP A 88 2.03 18.70 15.78
C ASP A 88 0.75 18.16 16.46
N VAL A 89 -0.43 18.21 15.80
CA VAL A 89 -1.74 17.87 16.40
C VAL A 89 -2.30 16.53 15.90
N VAL A 90 -2.64 15.62 16.81
CA VAL A 90 -3.41 14.40 16.49
C VAL A 90 -4.86 14.81 16.25
N ARG A 91 -5.35 14.66 15.01
CA ARG A 91 -6.63 15.25 14.57
C ARG A 91 -7.85 14.43 14.98
N PHE A 92 -7.67 13.11 15.11
CA PHE A 92 -8.74 12.17 15.48
C PHE A 92 -8.33 11.41 16.74
N VAL A 93 -8.98 11.75 17.85
CA VAL A 93 -8.70 11.27 19.21
C VAL A 93 -10.01 10.78 19.81
N GLY A 94 -10.05 9.54 20.29
CA GLY A 94 -11.26 8.91 20.81
C GLY A 94 -11.44 7.48 20.35
N VAL A 95 -12.66 6.97 20.51
CA VAL A 95 -13.06 5.58 20.25
C VAL A 95 -14.04 5.55 19.09
N VAL A 96 -13.70 4.80 18.03
CA VAL A 96 -14.55 4.64 16.84
C VAL A 96 -15.78 3.80 17.18
N GLY A 97 -16.96 4.31 16.84
CA GLY A 97 -18.25 3.76 17.25
C GLY A 97 -18.82 4.38 18.54
N GLU A 98 -18.08 5.28 19.19
CA GLU A 98 -18.54 5.96 20.42
C GLU A 98 -18.30 7.48 20.33
N SER A 99 -17.04 7.91 20.43
CA SER A 99 -16.63 9.33 20.41
C SER A 99 -16.07 9.78 19.05
N VAL A 100 -15.85 8.83 18.14
CA VAL A 100 -15.38 9.06 16.76
C VAL A 100 -16.32 8.30 15.82
N SER A 101 -16.76 8.97 14.75
CA SER A 101 -17.64 8.35 13.75
C SER A 101 -16.90 7.34 12.87
N LEU A 102 -17.61 6.49 12.13
CA LEU A 102 -17.00 5.61 11.12
C LEU A 102 -16.23 6.43 10.05
N ASP A 103 -16.81 7.53 9.58
CA ASP A 103 -16.19 8.40 8.58
C ASP A 103 -14.92 9.07 9.12
N ASP A 104 -14.96 9.62 10.34
CA ASP A 104 -13.77 10.16 11.00
C ASP A 104 -12.71 9.08 11.26
N GLY A 105 -13.13 7.83 11.47
CA GLY A 105 -12.25 6.66 11.48
C GLY A 105 -11.55 6.44 10.13
N ARG A 106 -12.29 6.48 9.01
CA ARG A 106 -11.71 6.41 7.65
C ARG A 106 -10.73 7.55 7.41
N ARG A 107 -11.12 8.78 7.76
CA ARG A 107 -10.28 9.97 7.61
C ARG A 107 -9.02 9.93 8.48
N ALA A 108 -9.09 9.28 9.65
CA ALA A 108 -7.93 8.95 10.46
C ALA A 108 -7.00 7.96 9.75
N ALA A 109 -7.51 6.84 9.24
CA ALA A 109 -6.72 5.85 8.49
C ALA A 109 -6.04 6.45 7.24
N ALA A 110 -6.77 7.30 6.51
CA ALA A 110 -6.26 8.07 5.38
C ALA A 110 -5.12 9.02 5.80
N THR A 111 -5.32 9.81 6.86
CA THR A 111 -4.29 10.72 7.40
C THR A 111 -3.03 9.98 7.83
N SER A 112 -3.16 8.84 8.51
CA SER A 112 -2.03 7.98 8.87
C SER A 112 -1.26 7.46 7.65
N THR A 113 -1.97 7.17 6.55
CA THR A 113 -1.38 6.68 5.30
C THR A 113 -0.61 7.77 4.55
N LEU A 114 -1.17 8.99 4.46
CA LEU A 114 -0.48 10.14 3.88
C LEU A 114 0.85 10.44 4.58
N ARG A 115 0.90 10.27 5.90
CA ARG A 115 2.14 10.40 6.69
C ARG A 115 3.17 9.32 6.36
N ALA A 116 2.74 8.06 6.21
CA ALA A 116 3.63 6.97 5.81
C ALA A 116 4.22 7.19 4.41
N LEU A 117 3.40 7.67 3.46
CA LEU A 117 3.86 8.05 2.11
C LEU A 117 4.83 9.24 2.14
N SER A 118 4.56 10.28 2.93
CA SER A 118 5.50 11.39 3.16
C SER A 118 6.85 10.91 3.72
N LEU A 119 6.85 9.96 4.66
CA LEU A 119 8.08 9.34 5.17
C LEU A 119 8.84 8.55 4.08
N ILE A 120 8.17 7.68 3.31
CA ILE A 120 8.81 6.95 2.21
C ILE A 120 9.39 7.90 1.16
N LYS A 121 8.62 8.91 0.72
CA LYS A 121 9.08 9.93 -0.23
C LYS A 121 10.37 10.59 0.27
N LYS A 122 10.45 10.93 1.55
CA LYS A 122 11.63 11.56 2.16
C LYS A 122 12.82 10.60 2.28
N SER A 123 12.59 9.31 2.50
CA SER A 123 13.66 8.30 2.55
C SER A 123 14.17 7.86 1.18
N CYS A 124 13.32 7.86 0.14
CA CYS A 124 13.64 7.35 -1.20
C CYS A 124 13.72 8.46 -2.28
N GLY A 125 13.56 9.72 -1.91
CA GLY A 125 13.48 10.87 -2.82
C GLY A 125 12.14 11.05 -3.55
N THR A 126 11.46 9.94 -3.89
CA THR A 126 10.18 9.94 -4.63
C THR A 126 9.34 8.69 -4.34
N LEU A 127 8.02 8.80 -4.41
CA LEU A 127 7.08 7.65 -4.37
C LEU A 127 7.17 6.73 -5.61
N ASP A 128 7.81 7.17 -6.69
CA ASP A 128 8.11 6.30 -7.84
C ASP A 128 9.17 5.24 -7.51
N ALA A 129 9.78 5.29 -6.31
CA ALA A 129 10.59 4.21 -5.78
C ALA A 129 9.76 3.02 -5.23
N ILE A 130 8.46 3.20 -4.94
CA ILE A 130 7.60 2.12 -4.43
C ILE A 130 7.22 1.16 -5.56
N LEU A 131 7.43 -0.14 -5.31
CA LEU A 131 7.08 -1.24 -6.22
C LEU A 131 5.72 -1.86 -5.85
N ALA A 132 5.45 -2.02 -4.55
CA ALA A 132 4.22 -2.56 -4.00
C ALA A 132 4.08 -2.19 -2.51
N VAL A 133 2.93 -2.46 -1.90
CA VAL A 133 2.74 -2.35 -0.43
C VAL A 133 2.40 -3.74 0.13
N PRO A 134 3.38 -4.67 0.32
CA PRO A 134 3.12 -6.05 0.71
C PRO A 134 2.13 -6.25 1.87
N ARG A 135 2.15 -5.36 2.88
CA ARG A 135 1.23 -5.41 4.01
C ARG A 135 0.95 -4.03 4.58
N ILE A 136 -0.31 -3.82 4.96
CA ILE A 136 -0.71 -2.82 5.95
C ILE A 136 -1.42 -3.50 7.13
N THR A 137 -1.19 -3.00 8.34
CA THR A 137 -1.93 -3.40 9.55
C THR A 137 -2.60 -2.17 10.15
N VAL A 138 -3.94 -2.18 10.22
CA VAL A 138 -4.75 -1.07 10.73
C VAL A 138 -5.28 -1.43 12.12
N PHE A 139 -4.82 -0.71 13.13
CA PHE A 139 -5.30 -0.80 14.51
C PHE A 139 -6.36 0.29 14.71
N VAL A 140 -7.59 -0.12 15.02
CA VAL A 140 -8.72 0.80 15.24
C VAL A 140 -9.10 0.77 16.71
N ARG A 141 -8.98 1.90 17.40
CA ARG A 141 -9.47 2.04 18.77
C ARG A 141 -10.99 2.00 18.75
N SER A 142 -11.56 0.84 19.05
CA SER A 142 -12.96 0.49 18.74
C SER A 142 -13.82 0.44 20.00
N ALA A 143 -15.10 0.82 19.89
CA ALA A 143 -16.09 0.53 20.91
C ALA A 143 -16.29 -1.01 21.06
N PRO A 144 -16.75 -1.52 22.21
CA PRO A 144 -16.82 -2.97 22.46
C PRO A 144 -17.68 -3.77 21.47
N ASP A 145 -18.67 -3.12 20.87
CA ASP A 145 -19.63 -3.65 19.90
C ASP A 145 -19.35 -3.20 18.45
N PHE A 146 -18.32 -2.38 18.22
CA PHE A 146 -17.95 -1.90 16.89
C PHE A 146 -17.22 -3.00 16.11
N THR A 147 -17.76 -3.36 14.94
CA THR A 147 -17.27 -4.45 14.07
C THR A 147 -16.83 -3.99 12.68
N MET A 148 -16.87 -2.68 12.41
CA MET A 148 -16.61 -2.09 11.10
C MET A 148 -15.14 -1.64 10.92
N GLN A 149 -14.17 -2.40 11.46
CA GLN A 149 -12.75 -2.05 11.35
C GLN A 149 -12.22 -2.16 9.91
N SER A 150 -12.83 -3.01 9.08
CA SER A 150 -12.50 -3.12 7.65
C SER A 150 -12.86 -1.84 6.91
N GLU A 151 -14.05 -1.30 7.19
CA GLU A 151 -14.61 -0.10 6.58
C GLU A 151 -13.87 1.16 7.04
N VAL A 152 -13.29 1.16 8.26
CA VAL A 152 -12.30 2.17 8.70
C VAL A 152 -11.01 2.03 7.91
N ALA A 153 -10.50 0.80 7.76
CA ALA A 153 -9.23 0.51 7.10
C ALA A 153 -9.24 0.81 5.59
N ASP A 154 -10.41 0.85 4.96
CA ASP A 154 -10.57 1.33 3.58
C ASP A 154 -10.04 2.76 3.39
N GLY A 155 -10.14 3.64 4.39
CA GLY A 155 -9.59 4.99 4.27
C GLY A 155 -8.07 5.00 4.04
N ALA A 156 -7.35 3.98 4.53
CA ALA A 156 -5.94 3.78 4.18
C ALA A 156 -5.79 3.21 2.76
N SER A 157 -6.60 2.21 2.40
CA SER A 157 -6.59 1.58 1.08
C SER A 157 -6.89 2.56 -0.05
N ASP A 158 -7.87 3.44 0.12
CA ASP A 158 -8.29 4.47 -0.84
C ASP A 158 -7.12 5.43 -1.16
N VAL A 159 -6.40 5.89 -0.13
CA VAL A 159 -5.21 6.74 -0.29
C VAL A 159 -4.08 6.01 -1.03
N LEU A 160 -3.82 4.73 -0.71
CA LEU A 160 -2.80 3.96 -1.40
C LEU A 160 -3.09 3.83 -2.90
N TYR A 161 -4.33 3.50 -3.28
CA TYR A 161 -4.70 3.41 -4.69
C TYR A 161 -4.73 4.78 -5.40
N ALA A 162 -5.27 5.81 -4.76
CA ALA A 162 -5.31 7.16 -5.32
C ALA A 162 -3.91 7.73 -5.62
N VAL A 163 -2.95 7.51 -4.72
CA VAL A 163 -1.59 8.04 -4.86
C VAL A 163 -0.69 7.14 -5.73
N LEU A 164 -0.70 5.83 -5.51
CA LEU A 164 0.28 4.90 -6.10
C LEU A 164 -0.21 4.18 -7.37
N GLY A 165 -1.53 4.15 -7.62
CA GLY A 165 -2.14 3.29 -8.65
C GLY A 165 -1.95 1.81 -8.33
N ASP A 166 -1.58 1.00 -9.32
CA ASP A 166 -1.39 -0.45 -9.18
C ASP A 166 -0.33 -0.84 -8.13
N ALA A 167 0.71 -0.01 -7.93
CA ALA A 167 1.69 -0.22 -6.87
C ALA A 167 1.13 0.02 -5.45
N GLY A 168 -0.09 0.56 -5.34
CA GLY A 168 -0.87 0.64 -4.12
C GLY A 168 -1.51 -0.68 -3.70
N MET A 169 -1.43 -1.74 -4.51
CA MET A 169 -1.95 -3.07 -4.16
C MET A 169 -1.28 -3.60 -2.88
N HIS A 170 -2.11 -4.12 -1.95
CA HIS A 170 -1.68 -4.55 -0.61
C HIS A 170 -2.47 -5.72 -0.03
N THR A 171 -1.85 -6.45 0.90
CA THR A 171 -2.58 -7.28 1.87
C THR A 171 -2.92 -6.44 3.11
N ARG A 172 -4.05 -6.74 3.76
CA ARG A 172 -4.58 -5.93 4.86
C ARG A 172 -4.98 -6.80 6.05
N THR A 173 -4.61 -6.35 7.25
CA THR A 173 -5.20 -6.80 8.52
C THR A 173 -5.80 -5.59 9.21
N SER A 174 -7.05 -5.69 9.69
CA SER A 174 -7.74 -4.62 10.42
C SER A 174 -8.31 -5.18 11.72
N VAL A 175 -7.95 -4.60 12.86
CA VAL A 175 -8.29 -5.13 14.19
C VAL A 175 -8.73 -4.04 15.18
N GLY A 176 -9.65 -4.40 16.06
CA GLY A 176 -10.04 -3.57 17.20
C GLY A 176 -8.97 -3.60 18.31
N VAL A 177 -8.64 -2.44 18.89
CA VAL A 177 -7.72 -2.31 20.03
C VAL A 177 -8.32 -1.42 21.12
N LEU A 178 -7.86 -1.61 22.37
CA LEU A 178 -8.38 -0.87 23.54
C LEU A 178 -7.92 0.61 23.57
N GLN A 179 -6.64 0.85 23.28
CA GLN A 179 -6.04 2.19 23.24
C GLN A 179 -4.90 2.26 22.22
N LEU A 180 -4.59 3.49 21.83
CA LEU A 180 -3.48 3.85 20.93
C LEU A 180 -2.69 5.04 21.51
N PRO A 181 -1.43 5.23 21.11
CA PRO A 181 -0.59 6.35 21.54
C PRO A 181 -1.28 7.70 21.38
N LYS A 182 -1.16 8.55 22.41
CA LYS A 182 -1.77 9.90 22.47
C LYS A 182 -3.31 9.91 22.34
N GLY A 183 -3.98 8.77 22.54
CA GLY A 183 -5.44 8.65 22.49
C GLY A 183 -6.02 8.58 21.07
N ALA A 184 -5.18 8.41 20.05
CA ALA A 184 -5.60 8.33 18.65
C ALA A 184 -6.73 7.32 18.39
N SER A 185 -7.55 7.59 17.38
CA SER A 185 -8.60 6.66 16.92
C SER A 185 -8.05 5.51 16.06
N VAL A 186 -7.00 5.75 15.29
CA VAL A 186 -6.38 4.78 14.37
C VAL A 186 -4.85 4.87 14.45
N GLU A 187 -4.18 3.74 14.30
CA GLU A 187 -2.76 3.64 14.00
C GLU A 187 -2.57 2.67 12.84
N VAL A 188 -1.71 3.00 11.87
CA VAL A 188 -1.43 2.14 10.71
C VAL A 188 0.06 1.85 10.61
N ASP A 189 0.38 0.56 10.55
CA ASP A 189 1.71 -0.01 10.32
C ASP A 189 1.84 -0.47 8.85
N PHE A 190 3.03 -0.27 8.26
CA PHE A 190 3.24 -0.51 6.83
C PHE A 190 4.58 -1.22 6.55
N ILE A 191 4.52 -2.14 5.59
CA ILE A 191 5.69 -2.65 4.88
C ILE A 191 5.52 -2.25 3.41
N PHE A 192 6.45 -1.44 2.90
CA PHE A 192 6.55 -1.09 1.48
C PHE A 192 7.66 -1.91 0.82
N SER A 193 7.43 -2.36 -0.41
CA SER A 193 8.52 -2.81 -1.27
C SER A 193 9.02 -1.62 -2.09
N VAL A 194 10.32 -1.37 -2.05
CA VAL A 194 10.98 -0.25 -2.73
C VAL A 194 12.07 -0.75 -3.66
N ARG A 195 12.43 0.07 -4.66
CA ARG A 195 13.63 -0.18 -5.47
C ARG A 195 14.87 -0.28 -4.55
N PRO A 196 15.81 -1.21 -4.81
CA PRO A 196 17.10 -1.21 -4.15
C PRO A 196 17.80 0.15 -4.33
N VAL A 197 18.49 0.58 -3.27
CA VAL A 197 19.29 1.81 -3.22
C VAL A 197 20.75 1.47 -3.51
#